data_AF-A0A522GPW1-F1
#
_entry.id   AF-A0A522GPW1-F1
#
_cell.length_a   1.000
_cell.length_b   1.000
_cell.length_c   1.000
_cell.angle_alpha   90.00
_cell.angle_beta   90.00
_cell.angle_gamma   90.00
#
_symmetry.space_group_name_H-M   'P 1'
#
loop_
_entity.id
_entity.type
_entity.pdbx_description
1 polymer ?
#
loop_
_entity_poly.entity_id
_entity_poly.type
_entity_poly.pdbx_seq_one_letter_code
_entity_poly.pdbx_strand_id
1 'polypeptide(L)'
;MLGRFKSFAALGFIFTISATEAATLKGNEACWADNSRQDISCQALTERFLLSIEGATEDEVVQAMGVRGRLTADGFLHFTSNYAQGERGATGDVNFTFKSGRAAIISAFVDTSGEPREFLWNADLLPAACFDGSATLKPCNNN
;
A
#
# COMPACT_ATOMS: atom_id res chain seq x y z
N MET A 1 -25.08 65.87 25.58
CA MET A 1 -25.38 64.46 25.90
C MET A 1 -24.48 63.58 25.06
N LEU A 2 -23.54 62.87 25.72
CA LEU A 2 -22.61 61.92 25.09
C LEU A 2 -23.35 60.61 24.78
N GLY A 3 -23.41 60.22 23.51
CA GLY A 3 -23.91 58.91 23.08
C GLY A 3 -22.75 57.97 22.75
N ARG A 4 -22.64 56.88 23.50
CA ARG A 4 -21.59 55.85 23.44
C ARG A 4 -21.59 55.07 22.12
N PHE A 5 -20.45 55.04 21.43
CA PHE A 5 -20.14 54.00 20.44
C PHE A 5 -19.76 52.70 21.18
N LYS A 6 -20.52 51.62 20.95
CA LYS A 6 -20.12 50.27 21.37
C LYS A 6 -19.30 49.65 20.24
N SER A 7 -17.98 49.55 20.43
CA SER A 7 -17.12 48.69 19.63
C SER A 7 -17.50 47.23 19.88
N PHE A 8 -17.85 46.52 18.81
CA PHE A 8 -17.83 45.06 18.79
C PHE A 8 -16.44 44.63 18.33
N ALA A 9 -15.64 44.09 19.25
CA ALA A 9 -14.40 43.42 18.89
C ALA A 9 -14.76 42.04 18.30
N ALA A 10 -14.69 41.92 16.97
CA ALA A 10 -14.74 40.63 16.30
C ALA A 10 -13.39 39.93 16.51
N LEU A 11 -13.35 38.93 17.40
CA LEU A 11 -12.25 37.98 17.52
C LEU A 11 -12.27 37.08 16.27
N GLY A 12 -11.45 37.43 15.28
CA GLY A 12 -11.20 36.58 14.12
C GLY A 12 -10.37 35.37 14.55
N PHE A 13 -10.98 34.19 14.56
CA PHE A 13 -10.29 32.92 14.71
C PHE A 13 -9.56 32.63 13.38
N ILE A 14 -8.25 32.88 13.34
CA ILE A 14 -7.42 32.54 12.18
C ILE A 14 -7.26 31.01 12.18
N PHE A 15 -8.00 30.32 11.31
CA PHE A 15 -7.69 28.94 10.96
C PHE A 15 -6.39 28.95 10.15
N THR A 16 -5.27 28.66 10.81
CA THR A 16 -4.06 28.24 10.10
C THR A 16 -4.34 26.90 9.44
N ILE A 17 -4.57 26.93 8.13
CA ILE A 17 -4.59 25.74 7.29
C ILE A 17 -3.14 25.25 7.24
N SER A 18 -2.81 24.25 8.07
CA SER A 18 -1.57 23.51 7.91
C SER A 18 -1.65 22.80 6.56
N ALA A 19 -0.87 23.26 5.58
CA ALA A 19 -0.66 22.51 4.35
C ALA A 19 0.03 21.20 4.75
N THR A 20 -0.72 20.10 4.74
CA THR A 20 -0.13 18.77 4.83
C THR A 20 0.73 18.61 3.58
N GLU A 21 2.06 18.65 3.73
CA GLU A 21 2.97 18.27 2.67
C GLU A 21 2.59 16.84 2.25
N ALA A 22 2.02 16.70 1.06
CA ALA A 22 1.75 15.39 0.49
C ALA A 22 3.11 14.68 0.41
N ALA A 23 3.28 13.61 1.20
CA ALA A 23 4.53 12.88 1.20
C ALA A 23 4.85 12.45 -0.24
N THR A 24 6.03 12.82 -0.70
CA THR A 24 6.44 12.53 -2.08
C THR A 24 6.72 11.04 -2.18
N LEU A 25 6.00 10.38 -3.07
CA LEU A 25 6.19 8.96 -3.36
C LEU A 25 7.56 8.75 -4.00
N LYS A 26 8.24 7.66 -3.61
CA LYS A 26 9.60 7.35 -4.06
C LYS A 26 9.67 7.09 -5.57
N GLY A 27 8.56 6.65 -6.17
CA GLY A 27 8.57 6.21 -7.56
C GLY A 27 9.31 4.88 -7.72
N ASN A 28 9.77 4.61 -8.93
CA ASN A 28 10.41 3.35 -9.30
C ASN A 28 11.75 3.52 -10.05
N GLU A 29 12.24 4.76 -10.15
CA GLU A 29 13.42 5.08 -10.96
C GLU A 29 14.64 4.27 -10.51
N ALA A 30 14.78 4.05 -9.19
CA ALA A 30 15.88 3.31 -8.60
C ALA A 30 15.94 1.82 -8.97
N CYS A 31 14.81 1.20 -9.37
CA CYS A 31 14.75 -0.24 -9.67
C CYS A 31 14.34 -0.56 -11.11
N TRP A 32 13.63 0.35 -11.79
CA TRP A 32 13.11 0.12 -13.14
C TRP A 32 13.58 1.19 -14.15
N ALA A 33 14.14 2.31 -13.69
CA ALA A 33 14.52 3.46 -14.53
C ALA A 33 13.35 4.00 -15.40
N ASP A 34 12.10 3.77 -15.00
CA ASP A 34 10.89 4.20 -15.74
C ASP A 34 9.79 4.73 -14.80
N ASN A 35 9.83 6.02 -14.52
CA ASN A 35 8.85 6.69 -13.66
C ASN A 35 7.47 6.93 -14.32
N SER A 36 7.27 6.50 -15.58
CA SER A 36 5.97 6.67 -16.25
C SER A 36 4.89 5.76 -15.67
N ARG A 37 5.30 4.61 -15.11
CA ARG A 37 4.42 3.60 -14.53
C ARG A 37 4.22 3.83 -13.04
N GLN A 38 2.99 4.18 -12.67
CA GLN A 38 2.64 4.49 -11.28
C GLN A 38 2.32 3.25 -10.43
N ASP A 39 2.29 2.08 -11.05
CA ASP A 39 2.03 0.78 -10.43
C ASP A 39 3.29 -0.07 -10.20
N ILE A 40 4.43 0.34 -10.73
CA ILE A 40 5.70 -0.37 -10.51
C ILE A 40 6.35 0.16 -9.23
N SER A 41 6.72 -0.72 -8.31
CA SER A 41 7.33 -0.42 -7.02
C SER A 41 8.69 -1.08 -6.89
N CYS A 42 9.63 -0.41 -6.20
CA CYS A 42 10.90 -1.03 -5.79
C CYS A 42 10.80 -1.84 -4.48
N GLN A 43 9.60 -1.99 -3.93
CA GLN A 43 9.36 -2.62 -2.65
C GLN A 43 9.45 -4.14 -2.78
N ALA A 44 10.38 -4.76 -2.03
CA ALA A 44 10.48 -6.22 -1.97
C ALA A 44 9.21 -6.82 -1.33
N LEU A 45 8.54 -7.72 -2.06
CA LEU A 45 7.34 -8.44 -1.61
C LEU A 45 7.70 -9.64 -0.72
N THR A 46 8.46 -9.37 0.35
CA THR A 46 8.74 -10.41 1.36
C THR A 46 7.48 -10.72 2.16
N GLU A 47 7.34 -11.95 2.64
CA GLU A 47 6.23 -12.33 3.53
C GLU A 47 6.12 -11.39 4.74
N ARG A 48 7.24 -11.07 5.39
CA ARG A 48 7.30 -10.10 6.49
C ARG A 48 6.69 -8.74 6.12
N PHE A 49 6.96 -8.25 4.91
CA PHE A 49 6.40 -6.99 4.43
C PHE A 49 4.88 -7.10 4.21
N LEU A 50 4.43 -8.17 3.54
CA LEU A 50 3.01 -8.39 3.24
C LEU A 50 2.18 -8.55 4.51
N LEU A 51 2.69 -9.27 5.51
CA LEU A 51 2.06 -9.39 6.83
C LEU A 51 2.04 -8.05 7.60
N SER A 52 3.02 -7.16 7.38
CA SER A 52 3.08 -5.88 8.10
C SER A 52 2.02 -4.85 7.69
N ILE A 53 1.36 -5.07 6.55
CA ILE A 53 0.36 -4.17 5.96
C ILE A 53 -1.05 -4.78 5.95
N GLU A 54 -1.27 -5.82 6.73
CA GLU A 54 -2.60 -6.37 7.01
C GLU A 54 -3.51 -5.29 7.64
N GLY A 55 -4.73 -5.15 7.12
CA GLY A 55 -5.67 -4.15 7.63
C GLY A 55 -5.24 -2.69 7.41
N ALA A 56 -4.17 -2.45 6.65
CA ALA A 56 -3.72 -1.11 6.29
C ALA A 56 -4.77 -0.39 5.44
N THR A 57 -4.86 0.92 5.59
CA THR A 57 -5.64 1.78 4.70
C THR A 57 -5.00 1.87 3.32
N GLU A 58 -5.75 2.33 2.33
CA GLU A 58 -5.23 2.52 0.97
C GLU A 58 -4.01 3.45 0.96
N ASP A 59 -4.07 4.57 1.71
CA ASP A 59 -2.96 5.50 1.83
C ASP A 59 -1.72 4.85 2.45
N GLU A 60 -1.89 4.04 3.50
CA GLU A 60 -0.77 3.31 4.12
C GLU A 60 -0.14 2.30 3.15
N VAL A 61 -0.95 1.61 2.35
CA VAL A 61 -0.47 0.70 1.29
C VAL A 61 0.32 1.48 0.24
N VAL A 62 -0.22 2.59 -0.26
CA VAL A 62 0.45 3.48 -1.24
C VAL A 62 1.78 3.99 -0.71
N GLN A 63 1.84 4.38 0.58
CA GLN A 63 3.09 4.82 1.20
C GLN A 63 4.10 3.68 1.36
N ALA A 64 3.64 2.51 1.78
CA ALA A 64 4.48 1.32 1.94
C ALA A 64 5.07 0.85 0.59
N MET A 65 4.26 0.88 -0.47
CA MET A 65 4.68 0.56 -1.83
C MET A 65 5.48 1.68 -2.48
N GLY A 66 5.40 2.92 -1.98
CA GLY A 66 6.15 4.06 -2.49
C GLY A 66 5.73 4.54 -3.87
N VAL A 67 4.60 4.05 -4.39
CA VAL A 67 3.96 4.42 -5.66
C VAL A 67 2.44 4.34 -5.52
N ARG A 68 1.69 4.93 -6.45
CA ARG A 68 0.22 5.03 -6.34
C ARG A 68 -0.52 3.71 -6.56
N GLY A 69 0.08 2.78 -7.31
CA GLY A 69 -0.64 1.59 -7.77
C GLY A 69 -1.58 1.90 -8.93
N ARG A 70 -2.26 0.86 -9.41
CA ARG A 70 -3.28 0.94 -10.45
C ARG A 70 -4.55 0.24 -9.95
N LEU A 71 -5.66 0.97 -9.90
CA LEU A 71 -6.96 0.36 -9.67
C LEU A 71 -7.36 -0.47 -10.90
N THR A 72 -7.65 -1.75 -10.71
CA THR A 72 -8.11 -2.65 -11.78
C THR A 72 -9.61 -2.52 -12.00
N ALA A 73 -10.10 -3.02 -13.15
CA ALA A 73 -11.53 -3.06 -13.45
C ALA A 73 -12.33 -3.89 -12.43
N ASP A 74 -11.68 -4.90 -11.83
CA ASP A 74 -12.26 -5.78 -10.81
C ASP A 74 -12.24 -5.16 -9.40
N GLY A 75 -11.73 -3.94 -9.26
CA GLY A 75 -11.77 -3.17 -8.00
C GLY A 75 -10.62 -3.45 -7.03
N PHE A 76 -9.53 -4.06 -7.49
CA PHE A 76 -8.32 -4.27 -6.67
C PHE A 76 -7.29 -3.18 -6.94
N LEU A 77 -6.56 -2.76 -5.91
CA LEU A 77 -5.38 -1.92 -6.08
C LEU A 77 -4.18 -2.81 -6.38
N HIS A 78 -3.64 -2.68 -7.59
CA HIS A 78 -2.57 -3.51 -8.12
C HIS A 78 -1.22 -2.80 -8.11
N PHE A 79 -0.18 -3.58 -7.82
CA PHE A 79 1.21 -3.16 -7.96
C PHE A 79 2.03 -4.29 -8.59
N THR A 80 3.00 -3.91 -9.43
CA THR A 80 4.10 -4.77 -9.83
C THR A 80 5.33 -4.37 -9.01
N SER A 81 5.98 -5.31 -8.35
CA SER A 81 7.25 -5.12 -7.69
C SER A 81 8.39 -5.58 -8.59
N ASN A 82 9.44 -4.77 -8.67
CA ASN A 82 10.74 -5.21 -9.13
C ASN A 82 11.77 -4.69 -8.16
N TYR A 83 12.39 -5.62 -7.47
CA TYR A 83 13.39 -5.30 -6.49
C TYR A 83 14.69 -5.97 -6.89
N ALA A 84 15.76 -5.20 -6.90
CA ALA A 84 17.12 -5.67 -7.04
C ALA A 84 18.00 -5.01 -5.97
N GLN A 85 18.62 -5.81 -5.10
CA GLN A 85 19.58 -5.34 -4.11
C GLN A 85 20.78 -6.29 -4.06
N GLY A 86 21.88 -5.86 -4.66
CA GLY A 86 23.07 -6.70 -4.85
C GLY A 86 22.76 -7.88 -5.75
N GLU A 87 23.11 -9.10 -5.31
CA GLU A 87 22.83 -10.35 -6.05
C GLU A 87 21.40 -10.88 -5.86
N ARG A 88 20.58 -10.23 -5.01
CA ARG A 88 19.20 -10.65 -4.76
C ARG A 88 18.24 -9.81 -5.60
N GLY A 89 17.47 -10.47 -6.45
CA GLY A 89 16.42 -9.85 -7.24
C GLY A 89 15.15 -10.68 -7.25
N ALA A 90 14.00 -10.02 -7.31
CA ALA A 90 12.71 -10.65 -7.50
C ALA A 90 11.76 -9.69 -8.20
N THR A 91 10.88 -10.25 -9.03
CA THR A 91 9.77 -9.53 -9.65
C THR A 91 8.48 -10.16 -9.20
N GLY A 92 7.39 -9.41 -9.10
CA GLY A 92 6.13 -10.00 -8.71
C GLY A 92 4.99 -9.01 -8.77
N ASP A 93 3.80 -9.50 -8.52
CA ASP A 93 2.59 -8.70 -8.47
C ASP A 93 1.92 -8.85 -7.12
N VAL A 94 1.31 -7.77 -6.64
CA VAL A 94 0.47 -7.79 -5.44
C VAL A 94 -0.82 -7.02 -5.68
N ASN A 95 -1.92 -7.58 -5.22
CA ASN A 95 -3.25 -6.99 -5.29
C ASN A 95 -3.83 -6.82 -3.89
N PHE A 96 -4.45 -5.67 -3.65
CA PHE A 96 -5.15 -5.35 -2.41
C PHE A 96 -6.64 -5.17 -2.68
N THR A 97 -7.47 -5.86 -1.90
CA THR A 97 -8.91 -5.63 -1.83
C THR A 97 -9.21 -4.86 -0.56
N PHE A 98 -9.92 -3.74 -0.67
CA PHE A 98 -10.32 -2.95 0.49
C PHE A 98 -11.77 -3.20 0.87
N LYS A 99 -12.03 -3.37 2.17
CA LYS A 99 -13.38 -3.36 2.76
C LYS A 99 -13.39 -2.38 3.92
N SER A 100 -14.41 -1.53 3.98
CA SER A 100 -14.52 -0.50 5.04
C SER A 100 -13.26 0.37 5.18
N GLY A 101 -12.60 0.68 4.05
CA GLY A 101 -11.40 1.52 4.00
C GLY A 101 -10.09 0.83 4.45
N ARG A 102 -10.09 -0.48 4.66
CA ARG A 102 -8.91 -1.25 5.09
C ARG A 102 -8.68 -2.47 4.20
N ALA A 103 -7.42 -2.84 4.01
CA ALA A 103 -7.03 -4.04 3.29
C ALA A 103 -7.67 -5.26 3.97
N ALA A 104 -8.50 -5.98 3.22
CA ALA A 104 -9.21 -7.17 3.66
C ALA A 104 -8.67 -8.42 2.97
N ILE A 105 -8.09 -8.28 1.77
CA ILE A 105 -7.40 -9.36 1.07
C ILE A 105 -6.10 -8.81 0.49
N ILE A 106 -5.01 -9.55 0.67
CA ILE A 106 -3.72 -9.30 0.04
C ILE A 106 -3.35 -10.57 -0.70
N SER A 107 -3.20 -10.50 -2.02
CA SER A 107 -2.70 -11.62 -2.82
C SER A 107 -1.44 -11.20 -3.56
N ALA A 108 -0.38 -11.99 -3.48
CA ALA A 108 0.86 -11.73 -4.17
C ALA A 108 1.41 -12.97 -4.84
N PHE A 109 2.03 -12.77 -6.00
CA PHE A 109 2.84 -13.75 -6.70
C PHE A 109 4.24 -13.16 -6.87
N VAL A 110 5.27 -13.89 -6.42
CA VAL A 110 6.66 -13.44 -6.47
C VAL A 110 7.47 -14.44 -7.29
N ASP A 111 7.91 -13.98 -8.44
CA ASP A 111 8.86 -14.65 -9.32
C ASP A 111 10.30 -14.40 -8.80
N THR A 112 11.01 -15.50 -8.56
CA THR A 112 12.40 -15.48 -8.08
C THR A 112 13.22 -16.44 -8.93
N SER A 113 14.54 -16.36 -8.89
CA SER A 113 15.42 -17.29 -9.62
C SER A 113 15.30 -18.77 -9.19
N GLY A 114 14.50 -19.07 -8.16
CA GLY A 114 14.15 -20.42 -7.71
C GLY A 114 12.68 -20.73 -7.97
N GLU A 115 11.99 -21.25 -6.96
CA GLU A 115 10.56 -21.53 -7.06
C GLU A 115 9.74 -20.24 -6.88
N PRO A 116 8.72 -19.99 -7.72
CA PRO A 116 7.77 -18.92 -7.50
C PRO A 116 7.07 -19.09 -6.16
N ARG A 117 6.74 -17.97 -5.51
CA ARG A 117 6.05 -17.97 -4.22
C ARG A 117 4.74 -17.23 -4.32
N GLU A 118 3.71 -17.83 -3.75
CA GLU A 118 2.40 -17.24 -3.62
C GLU A 118 2.11 -16.89 -2.16
N PHE A 119 1.48 -15.74 -1.97
CA PHE A 119 1.01 -15.27 -0.68
C PHE A 119 -0.46 -14.92 -0.80
N LEU A 120 -1.25 -15.37 0.16
CA LEU A 120 -2.61 -14.90 0.35
C LEU A 120 -2.83 -14.59 1.83
N TRP A 121 -3.47 -13.46 2.07
CA TRP A 121 -4.03 -13.13 3.36
C TRP A 121 -5.47 -12.67 3.16
N ASN A 122 -6.37 -13.13 4.02
CA ASN A 122 -7.78 -12.78 3.96
C ASN A 122 -8.36 -12.64 5.36
N ALA A 123 -8.76 -11.41 5.71
CA ALA A 123 -9.30 -11.06 7.02
C ALA A 123 -10.54 -11.88 7.42
N ASP A 124 -11.34 -12.32 6.45
CA ASP A 124 -12.59 -13.03 6.67
C ASP A 124 -12.42 -14.56 6.71
N LEU A 125 -11.38 -15.10 6.07
CA LEU A 125 -11.24 -16.54 5.85
C LEU A 125 -10.11 -17.18 6.65
N LEU A 126 -8.97 -16.52 6.87
CA LEU A 126 -7.84 -17.02 7.64
C LEU A 126 -6.76 -15.90 7.73
N PRO A 127 -6.37 -15.42 8.93
CA PRO A 127 -5.37 -14.36 9.06
C PRO A 127 -3.93 -14.75 8.67
N ALA A 128 -3.68 -15.94 8.09
CA ALA A 128 -2.35 -16.38 7.63
C ALA A 128 -2.42 -17.55 6.62
N ALA A 129 -3.23 -17.48 5.57
CA ALA A 129 -3.45 -18.62 4.66
C ALA A 129 -2.76 -18.49 3.31
N CYS A 130 -1.68 -19.23 3.11
CA CYS A 130 -0.98 -19.37 1.84
C CYS A 130 -1.72 -20.33 0.88
N PHE A 131 -1.74 -19.98 -0.41
CA PHE A 131 -2.20 -20.89 -1.47
C PHE A 131 -0.99 -21.69 -1.97
N ASP A 132 -1.07 -23.02 -1.94
CA ASP A 132 0.01 -23.96 -2.33
C ASP A 132 -0.21 -24.57 -3.73
N GLY A 133 -1.05 -23.96 -4.57
CA GLY A 133 -1.49 -24.54 -5.84
C GLY A 133 -2.66 -25.53 -5.71
N SER A 134 -3.14 -25.85 -4.50
CA SER A 134 -4.34 -26.67 -4.29
C SER A 134 -5.59 -25.79 -4.14
N ALA A 135 -6.77 -26.30 -4.52
CA ALA A 135 -8.07 -25.61 -4.37
C ALA A 135 -8.47 -25.30 -2.90
N THR A 136 -7.54 -25.47 -1.95
CA THR A 136 -7.71 -25.31 -0.52
C THR A 136 -6.64 -24.39 0.03
N LEU A 137 -7.07 -23.34 0.72
CA LEU A 137 -6.19 -22.43 1.44
C LEU A 137 -5.63 -23.14 2.67
N LYS A 138 -4.30 -23.16 2.83
CA LYS A 138 -3.64 -23.75 4.01
C LYS A 138 -2.95 -22.65 4.83
N PRO A 139 -2.84 -22.82 6.16
CA PRO A 139 -2.00 -21.94 6.97
C PRO A 139 -0.58 -21.91 6.42
N CYS A 140 0.02 -20.70 6.35
CA CYS A 140 1.42 -20.54 5.97
C CYS A 140 2.29 -21.34 6.94
N ASN A 141 3.10 -22.24 6.41
CA ASN A 141 3.98 -23.07 7.22
C ASN A 141 5.17 -22.21 7.65
N ASN A 142 5.02 -21.52 8.78
CA ASN A 142 6.06 -20.69 9.37
C ASN A 142 7.14 -21.60 9.97
N ASN A 143 8.18 -21.89 9.17
CA ASN A 143 9.38 -22.57 9.64
C ASN A 143 10.53 -21.56 9.81
#